data_AF-A0A812K4U2-F1
#
_entry.id   AF-A0A812K4U2-F1
#
_cell.length_a   1.000
_cell.length_b   1.000
_cell.length_c   1.000
_cell.angle_alpha   90.00
_cell.angle_beta   90.00
_cell.angle_gamma   90.00
#
_symmetry.space_group_name_H-M   'P 1'
#
loop_
_entity.id
_entity.type
_entity.pdbx_description
1 polymer ?
#
loop_
_entity_poly.entity_id
_entity_poly.type
_entity_poly.pdbx_seq_one_letter_code
_entity_poly.pdbx_strand_id
1 'polypeptide(L)' 'MDDLAATMPGYLGVETVRGADGVGINVSYWATMADVVHWKKIAEHDAAQKRGKEAYYEWYRVRVAKVERAYAFTRGEA' A
#
# COMPACT_ATOMS: atom_id res chain seq x y z
N MET A 1 3.88 1.14 8.56
CA MET A 1 2.64 0.77 7.83
C MET A 1 2.86 -0.55 7.11
N ASP A 2 3.96 -0.67 6.35
CA ASP A 2 4.34 -1.88 5.63
C ASP A 2 4.58 -3.09 6.57
N ASP A 3 5.27 -2.91 7.70
CA ASP A 3 5.52 -3.99 8.67
C ASP A 3 4.23 -4.58 9.27
N LEU A 4 3.21 -3.74 9.51
CA LEU A 4 1.92 -4.20 10.03
C LEU A 4 1.12 -4.89 8.93
N ALA A 5 1.10 -4.33 7.72
CA ALA A 5 0.44 -4.94 6.57
C ALA A 5 0.97 -6.36 6.32
N ALA A 6 2.29 -6.57 6.46
CA ALA A 6 2.93 -7.87 6.27
C ALA A 6 2.47 -8.97 7.24
N THR A 7 1.93 -8.61 8.41
CA THR A 7 1.39 -9.58 9.38
C THR A 7 -0.06 -9.97 9.12
N MET A 8 -0.73 -9.30 8.18
CA MET A 8 -2.16 -9.46 7.96
C MET A 8 -2.46 -10.67 7.07
N PRO A 9 -3.55 -11.40 7.35
CA PRO A 9 -4.05 -12.42 6.44
C PRO A 9 -4.27 -11.85 5.03
N GLY A 10 -3.86 -12.62 4.02
CA GLY A 10 -4.06 -12.25 2.61
C GLY A 10 -3.10 -11.19 2.07
N TYR A 11 -2.10 -10.73 2.83
CA TYR A 11 -1.05 -9.86 2.30
C TYR A 11 -0.17 -10.60 1.28
N LEU A 12 0.09 -9.96 0.14
CA LEU A 12 0.88 -10.54 -0.96
C LEU A 12 2.18 -9.77 -1.24
N GLY A 13 2.36 -8.59 -0.65
CA GLY A 13 3.52 -7.75 -0.88
C GLY A 13 3.18 -6.27 -0.94
N VAL A 14 4.22 -5.45 -1.02
CA VAL A 14 4.10 -4.00 -1.19
C VAL A 14 5.19 -3.51 -2.13
N GLU A 15 4.83 -2.54 -2.97
CA GLU A 15 5.75 -1.76 -3.77
C GLU A 15 5.67 -0.30 -3.31
N THR A 16 6.81 0.27 -2.95
CA THR A 16 6.91 1.68 -2.53
C THR A 16 7.96 2.39 -3.37
N VAL A 17 7.57 3.53 -3.94
CA VAL A 17 8.49 4.45 -4.63
C VAL A 17 8.26 5.86 -4.12
N ARG A 18 9.35 6.62 -4.02
CA ARG A 18 9.31 8.03 -3.65
C ARG A 18 10.10 8.83 -4.67
N GLY A 19 9.41 9.77 -5.32
CA GLY A 19 10.00 10.72 -6.26
C GLY A 19 10.76 11.82 -5.53
N ALA A 20 11.73 12.41 -6.23
CA ALA A 20 12.49 13.57 -5.75
C ALA A 20 11.63 14.84 -5.64
N ASP A 21 10.47 14.87 -6.31
CA ASP A 21 9.43 15.88 -6.21
C ASP A 21 8.56 15.75 -4.93
N GLY A 22 8.87 14.78 -4.07
CA GLY A 22 8.14 14.52 -2.83
C GLY A 22 6.91 13.62 -3.02
N VAL A 23 6.54 13.26 -4.25
CA VAL A 23 5.41 12.36 -4.51
C VAL A 23 5.79 10.93 -4.17
N GLY A 24 5.00 10.29 -3.30
CA GLY A 24 5.16 8.89 -2.94
C GLY A 24 4.00 8.05 -3.46
N ILE A 25 4.31 6.86 -3.98
CA ILE A 25 3.32 5.82 -4.29
C ILE A 25 3.66 4.61 -3.43
N ASN A 26 2.65 4.10 -2.72
CA ASN A 26 2.69 2.83 -2.02
C ASN A 26 1.52 1.98 -2.53
N VAL A 27 1.84 0.79 -3.04
CA VAL A 27 0.88 -0.18 -3.56
C VAL A 27 1.04 -1.48 -2.78
N SER A 28 0.04 -1.80 -1.96
CA SER A 28 -0.05 -3.08 -1.26
C SER A 28 -0.94 -4.06 -2.03
N TYR A 29 -0.50 -5.31 -2.16
CA TYR A 29 -1.22 -6.38 -2.85
C TYR A 29 -1.89 -7.31 -1.83
N TRP A 30 -3.12 -7.72 -2.16
CA TRP A 30 -3.96 -8.50 -1.27
C TRP A 30 -4.68 -9.62 -2.04
N ALA A 31 -4.86 -10.76 -1.38
CA ALA A 31 -5.47 -11.96 -1.97
C ALA A 31 -6.95 -11.73 -2.31
N THR A 32 -7.69 -11.06 -1.43
CA THR A 32 -9.12 -10.81 -1.63
C THR A 32 -9.53 -9.39 -1.24
N MET A 33 -10.70 -8.97 -1.75
CA MET A 33 -11.31 -7.70 -1.35
C MET A 33 -11.70 -7.67 0.14
N ALA A 34 -11.97 -8.83 0.74
CA ALA A 34 -12.27 -8.92 2.17
C ALA A 34 -11.01 -8.57 3.00
N ASP A 35 -9.84 -9.05 2.59
CA ASP A 35 -8.56 -8.73 3.22
C ASP A 35 -8.23 -7.24 3.08
N VAL A 36 -8.49 -6.64 1.91
CA VAL A 36 -8.35 -5.18 1.70
C VAL A 36 -9.25 -4.39 2.66
N VAL A 37 -10.51 -4.80 2.83
CA VAL A 37 -11.45 -4.13 3.74
C VAL A 37 -11.00 -4.30 5.19
N HIS A 38 -10.51 -5.48 5.56
CA HIS A 38 -10.01 -5.73 6.91
C HIS A 38 -8.76 -4.90 7.19
N TRP A 39 -7.80 -4.88 6.26
CA TRP A 39 -6.62 -4.03 6.33
C TRP A 39 -6.98 -2.56 6.46
N LYS A 40 -7.91 -2.07 5.63
CA LYS A 40 -8.39 -0.68 5.72
C LYS A 40 -8.89 -0.36 7.13
N LYS A 41 -9.69 -1.23 7.77
CA LYS A 41 -10.19 -0.99 9.13
C LYS A 41 -9.06 -0.88 10.17
N ILE A 42 -8.02 -1.70 10.05
CA ILE A 42 -6.86 -1.64 10.95
C ILE A 42 -6.01 -0.40 10.65
N ALA A 43 -5.71 -0.12 9.37
CA ALA A 43 -4.96 1.07 8.95
C ALA A 43 -5.67 2.39 9.29
N GLU A 44 -7.01 2.41 9.27
CA GLU A 44 -7.82 3.55 9.72
C GLU A 44 -7.74 3.76 11.24
N HIS A 45 -7.62 2.67 12.01
CA HIS A 45 -7.45 2.74 13.46
C HIS A 45 -6.02 3.10 13.91
N ASP A 46 -4.98 2.63 13.23
CA ASP A 46 -3.65 2.54 13.84
C ASP A 46 -2.74 3.78 13.69
N ALA A 47 -2.76 4.53 12.57
CA ALA A 47 -1.56 5.37 12.31
C ALA A 47 -1.70 6.80 11.76
N ALA A 48 -2.74 7.22 11.03
CA ALA A 48 -2.64 8.49 10.27
C ALA A 48 -3.84 9.45 10.38
N GLN A 49 -4.98 9.00 10.92
CA GLN A 49 -6.25 9.68 10.71
C GLN A 49 -6.47 11.01 11.45
N LYS A 50 -5.61 11.46 12.37
CA LYS A 50 -5.74 12.81 12.96
C LYS A 50 -4.50 13.69 12.83
N ARG A 51 -3.32 13.22 13.27
CA ARG A 51 -2.09 14.05 13.26
C ARG A 51 -1.32 14.04 11.94
N GLY A 52 -1.44 12.97 11.15
CA GLY A 52 -0.69 12.81 9.88
C GLY A 52 -1.25 13.64 8.73
N LYS A 53 -2.58 13.73 8.62
CA LYS A 53 -3.27 14.49 7.57
C LYS A 53 -3.04 16.00 7.66
N GLU A 54 -2.86 16.54 8.86
CA GLU A 54 -2.63 17.98 9.05
C GLU A 54 -1.15 18.37 8.97
N ALA A 55 -0.21 17.45 9.22
CA ALA A 55 1.22 17.78 9.35
C ALA A 55 2.15 17.18 8.29
N TYR A 56 1.75 16.12 7.56
CA TYR A 56 2.68 15.35 6.71
C TYR A 56 2.26 15.19 5.25
N TYR A 57 0.99 15.43 4.91
CA TYR A 57 0.49 15.25 3.55
C TYR A 57 -0.36 16.45 3.13
N GLU A 58 0.14 17.21 2.15
CA GLU A 58 -0.64 18.28 1.49
C GLU A 58 -1.85 17.70 0.74
N TRP A 59 -1.72 16.47 0.23
CA TRP A 59 -2.81 15.71 -0.39
C TRP A 59 -2.48 14.21 -0.42
N TYR A 60 -3.50 13.36 -0.58
CA TYR A 60 -3.33 11.95 -0.94
C TYR A 60 -4.54 11.42 -1.72
N ARG A 61 -4.37 10.29 -2.41
CA ARG A 61 -5.46 9.58 -3.09
C ARG A 61 -5.28 8.07 -2.98
N VAL A 62 -6.31 7.38 -2.50
CA VAL A 62 -6.34 5.91 -2.43
C VAL A 62 -7.17 5.37 -3.58
N ARG A 63 -6.67 4.32 -4.23
CA ARG A 63 -7.41 3.57 -5.25
C ARG A 63 -7.34 2.09 -4.89
N VAL A 64 -8.44 1.39 -5.09
CA VAL A 64 -8.51 -0.07 -4.97
C VAL A 64 -8.80 -0.62 -6.35
N ALA A 65 -7.97 -1.53 -6.82
CA ALA A 65 -8.06 -2.12 -8.15
C ALA A 65 -7.82 -3.62 -8.08
N LYS A 66 -8.42 -4.36 -9.00
CA LYS A 66 -8.15 -5.79 -9.19
C LYS A 66 -7.04 -5.96 -10.22
N VAL A 67 -6.00 -6.70 -9.85
CA VAL A 67 -4.96 -7.12 -10.79
C VAL A 67 -5.50 -8.30 -11.58
N GLU A 68 -5.71 -8.11 -12.88
CA GLU A 68 -6.16 -9.20 -13.77
C GLU A 68 -4.98 -10.03 -14.31
N ARG A 69 -3.80 -9.41 -14.46
CA ARG A 69 -2.55 -10.03 -14.95
C ARG A 69 -1.34 -9.27 -14.40
N ALA A 70 -0.24 -9.99 -14.15
CA ALA A 70 1.05 -9.42 -13.75
C ALA A 70 2.20 -10.22 -14.38
N TYR A 71 3.26 -9.54 -14.81
CA TYR A 71 4.47 -10.12 -15.37
C TYR A 71 5.66 -9.31 -14.86
N ALA A 72 6.80 -9.98 -14.65
CA ALA A 72 8.04 -9.34 -14.24
C ALA A 72 9.17 -9.72 -15.20
N PHE A 73 10.12 -8.81 -15.38
CA PHE A 73 11.35 -9.05 -16.13
C PHE A 73 12.52 -8.41 -15.39
N THR A 74 13.55 -9.20 -15.14
CA THR A 74 14.83 -8.73 -14.60
C THR A 74 15.90 -8.94 -15.65
N ARG A 75 16.61 -7.88 -16.04
CA ARG A 75 17.74 -8.02 -16.95
C ARG A 75 18.94 -8.56 -16.17
N GLY A 76 19.31 -9.82 -16.39
CA GLY A 76 20.55 -10.41 -15.86
C GLY A 76 20.39 -11.56 -14.86
N GLU A 77 19.21 -12.16 -14.72
CA GLU A 77 19.11 -13.48 -14.08
C GLU A 77 19.55 -14.55 -15.10
N ALA A 78 20.65 -15.23 -14.80
CA ALA A 78 21.12 -16.44 -15.48
C ALA A 78 20.59 -17.68 -14.75
#